data_AF-A0A523UT26-F1
#
_entry.id   AF-A0A523UT26-F1
#
_cell.length_a   1.000
_cell.length_b   1.000
_cell.length_c   1.000
_cell.angle_alpha   90.00
_cell.angle_beta   90.00
_cell.angle_gamma   90.00
#
_symmetry.space_group_name_H-M   'P 1'
#
loop_
_entity.id
_entity.type
_entity.pdbx_description
1 polymer ?
#
loop_
_entity_poly.entity_id
_entity_poly.type
_entity_poly.pdbx_seq_one_letter_code
_entity_poly.pdbx_strand_id
1 'polypeptide(L)'
;MRYLLSALLTVSILALGCSKKEMKTETQVDLSIEPSGYYWLNLMPVIPKEGPSFHTVFKIKVTNSGKAIVKNVKAVSATIYTVFDDEEKDLGSMELDPSPNSPVENNLLPGEQINLEFGGFISGATQVTPGMTVYGRIFVVWDSGHTTVATPPDEVMATH
;
A
#
# COMPACT_ATOMS: atom_id res chain seq x y z
N MET A 1 -22.47 -86.63 19.23
CA MET A 1 -23.20 -85.43 18.76
C MET A 1 -23.04 -84.31 19.78
N ARG A 2 -22.27 -83.26 19.44
CA ARG A 2 -22.55 -81.84 19.73
C ARG A 2 -21.36 -81.02 19.22
N TYR A 3 -21.69 -80.17 18.24
CA TYR A 3 -20.86 -79.11 17.66
C TYR A 3 -20.60 -78.01 18.71
N LEU A 4 -19.53 -77.20 18.54
CA LEU A 4 -19.62 -75.75 18.29
C LEU A 4 -18.27 -75.01 18.52
N LEU A 5 -17.92 -74.19 17.51
CA LEU A 5 -17.24 -72.88 17.52
C LEU A 5 -15.78 -72.80 18.02
N SER A 6 -14.76 -72.55 17.19
CA SER A 6 -14.51 -71.43 16.24
C SER A 6 -14.58 -70.04 16.88
N ALA A 7 -13.42 -69.48 17.21
CA ALA A 7 -13.19 -68.03 17.23
C ALA A 7 -11.75 -67.75 16.76
N LEU A 8 -11.60 -67.44 15.46
CA LEU A 8 -10.41 -66.78 14.93
C LEU A 8 -10.49 -65.31 15.32
N LEU A 9 -9.49 -64.82 16.05
CA LEU A 9 -9.29 -63.40 16.32
C LEU A 9 -8.43 -62.81 15.18
N THR A 10 -9.04 -62.06 14.28
CA THR A 10 -8.34 -61.30 13.24
C THR A 10 -7.80 -59.99 13.84
N VAL A 11 -6.47 -59.86 13.90
CA VAL A 11 -5.81 -58.61 14.28
C VAL A 11 -5.59 -57.77 13.03
N SER A 12 -6.39 -56.73 12.86
CA SER A 12 -6.20 -55.72 11.82
C SER A 12 -5.18 -54.67 12.30
N ILE A 13 -3.99 -54.69 11.71
CA ILE A 13 -2.96 -53.66 11.93
C ILE A 13 -3.31 -52.46 11.02
N LEU A 14 -3.83 -51.39 11.60
CA LEU A 14 -3.95 -50.09 10.93
C LEU A 14 -2.55 -49.49 10.74
N ALA A 15 -2.08 -49.45 9.49
CA ALA A 15 -0.94 -48.63 9.11
C ALA A 15 -1.36 -47.15 9.17
N LEU A 16 -0.91 -46.43 10.20
CA LEU A 16 -0.97 -44.96 10.23
C LEU A 16 -0.06 -44.43 9.11
N GLY A 17 -0.69 -43.96 8.04
CA GLY A 17 -0.04 -43.14 7.02
C GLY A 17 0.46 -41.84 7.66
N CYS A 18 1.78 -41.76 7.84
CA CYS A 18 2.46 -40.54 8.24
C CYS A 18 2.39 -39.55 7.07
N SER A 19 1.32 -38.76 7.01
CA SER A 19 1.18 -37.66 6.07
C SER A 19 2.21 -36.59 6.43
N LYS A 20 3.29 -36.56 5.65
CA LYS A 20 4.35 -35.56 5.71
C LYS A 20 3.73 -34.21 5.35
N LYS A 21 3.25 -33.46 6.34
CA LYS A 21 2.86 -32.05 6.17
C LYS A 21 4.10 -31.31 5.67
N GLU A 22 4.14 -31.01 4.38
CA GLU A 22 5.07 -30.04 3.83
C GLU A 22 4.76 -28.69 4.47
N MET A 23 5.56 -28.34 5.47
CA MET A 23 5.56 -27.04 6.08
C MET A 23 6.09 -26.07 5.02
N LYS A 24 5.18 -25.47 4.24
CA LYS A 24 5.50 -24.33 3.39
C LYS A 24 6.00 -23.23 4.31
N THR A 25 7.32 -23.08 4.38
CA THR A 25 7.95 -21.91 4.97
C THR A 25 7.54 -20.73 4.09
N GLU A 26 6.47 -20.03 4.46
CA GLU A 26 6.15 -18.74 3.84
C GLU A 26 7.37 -17.85 4.05
N THR A 27 8.05 -17.54 2.95
CA THR A 27 9.19 -16.63 3.00
C THR A 27 8.67 -15.27 3.44
N GLN A 28 8.95 -14.92 4.69
CA GLN A 28 8.49 -13.68 5.30
C GLN A 28 9.04 -12.47 4.53
N VAL A 29 8.13 -11.71 3.93
CA VAL A 29 8.39 -10.38 3.38
C VAL A 29 8.28 -9.38 4.52
N ASP A 30 9.25 -8.49 4.64
CA ASP A 30 9.28 -7.44 5.64
C ASP A 30 9.69 -6.13 4.96
N LEU A 31 8.73 -5.21 4.83
CA LEU A 31 8.88 -3.93 4.14
C LEU A 31 8.64 -2.79 5.13
N SER A 32 9.60 -1.87 5.21
CA SER A 32 9.38 -0.54 5.79
C SER A 32 8.98 0.42 4.67
N ILE A 33 7.89 1.15 4.84
CA ILE A 33 7.37 2.11 3.86
C ILE A 33 7.19 3.46 4.53
N GLU A 34 7.99 4.43 4.12
CA GLU A 34 7.99 5.81 4.66
C GLU A 34 7.42 6.77 3.61
N PRO A 35 6.14 7.18 3.73
CA PRO A 35 5.53 8.13 2.81
C PRO A 35 5.78 9.59 3.24
N SER A 36 5.85 10.48 2.26
CA SER A 36 5.80 11.93 2.43
C SER A 36 4.96 12.55 1.31
N GLY A 37 4.35 13.70 1.58
CA GLY A 37 3.47 14.39 0.66
C GLY A 37 3.78 15.88 0.63
N TYR A 38 3.57 16.51 -0.52
CA TYR A 38 3.63 17.96 -0.70
C TYR A 38 2.35 18.40 -1.39
N TYR A 39 1.72 19.45 -0.88
CA TYR A 39 0.37 19.86 -1.27
C TYR A 39 0.35 21.36 -1.56
N TRP A 40 -0.14 21.75 -2.73
CA TRP A 40 -0.26 23.17 -3.04
C TRP A 40 -1.40 23.50 -4.00
N LEU A 41 -1.90 24.71 -3.87
CA LEU A 41 -2.82 25.32 -4.82
C LEU A 41 -2.04 26.22 -5.77
N ASN A 42 -2.27 26.03 -7.06
CA ASN A 42 -1.77 26.95 -8.08
C ASN A 42 -2.79 28.09 -8.26
N LEU A 43 -2.51 29.26 -7.68
CA LEU A 43 -3.39 30.42 -7.74
C LEU A 43 -3.09 31.24 -8.99
N MET A 44 -3.88 31.03 -10.05
CA MET A 44 -3.81 31.89 -11.24
C MET A 44 -4.49 33.25 -11.00
N PRO A 45 -4.11 34.32 -11.72
CA PRO A 45 -4.76 35.63 -11.65
C PRO A 45 -6.27 35.60 -11.94
N VAL A 46 -6.71 34.62 -12.74
CA VAL A 46 -8.13 34.34 -12.99
C VAL A 46 -8.39 32.90 -12.53
N ILE A 47 -9.06 32.76 -11.40
CA ILE A 47 -9.46 31.46 -10.86
C ILE A 47 -10.69 30.99 -11.65
N PRO A 48 -10.66 29.80 -12.25
CA PRO A 48 -11.80 29.28 -13.01
C PRO A 48 -12.94 28.92 -12.04
N LYS A 49 -14.16 28.73 -12.55
CA LYS A 49 -15.35 28.48 -11.70
C LYS A 49 -15.21 27.20 -10.87
N GLU A 50 -14.40 26.27 -11.38
CA GLU A 50 -14.07 24.98 -10.79
C GLU A 50 -13.05 25.10 -9.63
N GLY A 51 -12.52 26.30 -9.36
CA GLY A 51 -11.51 26.56 -8.33
C GLY A 51 -10.07 26.39 -8.84
N PRO A 52 -9.07 26.74 -8.01
CA PRO A 52 -7.66 26.54 -8.37
C PRO A 52 -7.31 25.06 -8.48
N SER A 53 -6.31 24.74 -9.30
CA SER A 53 -5.76 23.39 -9.37
C SER A 53 -5.07 23.03 -8.06
N PHE A 54 -5.46 21.89 -7.47
CA PHE A 54 -4.80 21.32 -6.30
C PHE A 54 -3.81 20.25 -6.72
N HIS A 55 -2.54 20.52 -6.51
CA HIS A 55 -1.43 19.68 -6.89
C HIS A 55 -0.89 18.92 -5.70
N THR A 56 -0.48 17.69 -5.95
CA THR A 56 0.09 16.80 -4.95
C THR A 56 1.31 16.10 -5.51
N VAL A 57 2.34 15.95 -4.67
CA VAL A 57 3.48 15.08 -4.95
C VAL A 57 3.67 14.15 -3.78
N PHE A 58 3.72 12.86 -4.05
CA PHE A 58 4.01 11.83 -3.07
C PHE A 58 5.40 11.26 -3.29
N LYS A 59 6.15 11.11 -2.20
CA LYS A 59 7.41 10.38 -2.21
C LYS A 59 7.32 9.23 -1.23
N ILE A 60 7.64 8.04 -1.68
CA ILE A 60 7.58 6.82 -0.87
C ILE A 60 8.97 6.20 -0.88
N LYS A 61 9.58 6.09 0.29
CA LYS A 61 10.79 5.30 0.48
C LYS A 61 10.38 3.91 0.93
N VAL A 62 10.80 2.89 0.18
CA VAL A 62 10.53 1.49 0.51
C VAL A 62 11.85 0.79 0.77
N THR A 63 11.96 0.14 1.92
CA THR A 63 13.15 -0.61 2.36
C THR A 63 12.77 -2.06 2.60
N ASN A 64 13.43 -2.99 1.93
CA ASN A 64 13.23 -4.43 2.14
C ASN A 64 14.13 -4.93 3.28
N SER A 65 13.55 -5.07 4.47
CA SER A 65 14.24 -5.62 5.65
C SER A 65 14.13 -7.14 5.75
N GLY A 66 13.36 -7.76 4.85
CA GLY A 66 13.13 -9.20 4.80
C GLY A 66 14.27 -9.98 4.17
N LYS A 67 14.05 -11.28 3.99
CA LYS A 67 15.02 -12.21 3.36
C LYS A 67 14.65 -12.59 1.92
N ALA A 68 13.45 -12.23 1.47
CA ALA A 68 12.95 -12.49 0.13
C ALA A 68 13.20 -11.28 -0.79
N ILE A 69 13.32 -11.54 -2.09
CA ILE A 69 13.24 -10.49 -3.11
C ILE A 69 11.78 -10.03 -3.19
N VAL A 70 11.55 -8.73 -3.10
CA VAL A 70 10.24 -8.12 -3.33
C VAL A 70 10.20 -7.62 -4.77
N LYS A 71 9.09 -7.89 -5.47
CA LYS A 71 8.96 -7.60 -6.89
C LYS A 71 7.82 -6.63 -7.17
N ASN A 72 8.02 -5.80 -8.20
CA ASN A 72 7.02 -4.89 -8.75
C ASN A 72 6.38 -3.96 -7.70
N VAL A 73 7.19 -3.40 -6.80
CA VAL A 73 6.69 -2.42 -5.83
C VAL A 73 6.20 -1.18 -6.56
N LYS A 74 4.96 -0.75 -6.29
CA LYS A 74 4.42 0.49 -6.87
C LYS A 74 3.32 1.07 -6.00
N ALA A 75 3.14 2.39 -6.08
CA ALA A 75 1.91 3.03 -5.62
C ALA A 75 0.91 3.07 -6.77
N VAL A 76 -0.37 2.85 -6.48
CA VAL A 76 -1.42 2.75 -7.50
C VAL A 76 -2.38 3.94 -7.41
N SER A 77 -2.75 4.32 -6.19
CA SER A 77 -3.69 5.41 -5.96
C SER A 77 -3.39 6.10 -4.64
N ALA A 78 -3.87 7.33 -4.51
CA ALA A 78 -3.91 8.05 -3.25
C ALA A 78 -5.26 8.74 -3.05
N THR A 79 -5.71 8.79 -1.81
CA THR A 79 -6.85 9.57 -1.35
C THR A 79 -6.37 10.67 -0.43
N ILE A 80 -6.77 11.91 -0.68
CA ILE A 80 -6.41 13.07 0.14
C ILE A 80 -7.51 13.29 1.17
N TYR A 81 -7.09 13.52 2.41
CA TYR A 81 -7.96 13.86 3.51
C TYR A 81 -7.54 15.18 4.13
N THR A 82 -8.52 15.86 4.70
CA THR A 82 -8.32 16.97 5.63
C THR A 82 -8.85 16.59 7.00
N VAL A 83 -8.33 17.25 8.03
CA VAL A 83 -8.92 17.20 9.37
C VAL A 83 -9.42 18.60 9.72
N PHE A 84 -10.72 18.72 9.99
CA PHE A 84 -11.34 19.96 10.44
C PHE A 84 -12.31 19.62 11.58
N ASP A 85 -12.20 20.29 12.73
CA ASP A 85 -13.01 20.03 13.93
C ASP A 85 -13.05 18.54 14.34
N ASP A 86 -11.89 17.87 14.34
CA ASP A 86 -11.73 16.43 14.62
C ASP A 86 -12.45 15.47 13.65
N GLU A 87 -13.01 15.99 12.55
CA GLU A 87 -13.62 15.19 11.49
C GLU A 87 -12.67 15.03 10.30
N GLU A 88 -12.45 13.78 9.91
CA GLU A 88 -11.75 13.43 8.67
C GLU A 88 -12.70 13.59 7.48
N LYS A 89 -12.29 14.39 6.50
CA LYS A 89 -13.06 14.60 5.27
C LYS A 89 -12.24 14.25 4.04
N ASP A 90 -12.83 13.43 3.18
CA ASP A 90 -12.29 13.06 1.87
C ASP A 90 -12.35 14.28 0.92
N LEU A 91 -11.19 14.64 0.36
CA LEU A 91 -11.05 15.70 -0.62
C LEU A 91 -10.98 15.18 -2.06
N GLY A 92 -10.76 13.88 -2.24
CA GLY A 92 -10.70 13.21 -3.52
C GLY A 92 -9.65 12.11 -3.58
N SER A 93 -9.82 11.21 -4.55
CA SER A 93 -8.86 10.16 -4.89
C SER A 93 -8.29 10.37 -6.28
N MET A 94 -7.06 9.96 -6.50
CA MET A 94 -6.38 10.00 -7.79
C MET A 94 -5.59 8.72 -8.03
N GLU A 95 -5.48 8.32 -9.29
CA GLU A 95 -4.47 7.35 -9.72
C GLU A 95 -3.10 8.00 -9.69
N LEU A 96 -2.08 7.22 -9.30
CA LEU A 96 -0.72 7.71 -9.20
C LEU A 96 0.11 7.21 -10.38
N ASP A 97 0.56 8.15 -11.19
CA ASP A 97 1.54 7.88 -12.22
C ASP A 97 2.96 8.11 -11.69
N PRO A 98 3.89 7.15 -11.91
CA PRO A 98 5.27 7.34 -11.51
C PRO A 98 5.88 8.53 -12.26
N SER A 99 6.58 9.39 -11.52
CA SER A 99 7.40 10.46 -12.06
C SER A 99 8.40 9.92 -13.09
N PRO A 100 8.76 10.67 -14.15
CA PRO A 100 9.78 10.27 -15.12
C PRO A 100 11.15 9.94 -14.48
N ASN A 101 11.38 10.43 -13.26
CA ASN A 101 12.60 10.17 -12.49
C ASN A 101 12.52 8.91 -11.61
N SER A 102 11.34 8.26 -11.52
CA SER A 102 11.17 7.02 -10.77
C SER A 102 11.82 5.85 -11.52
N PRO A 103 12.43 4.89 -10.81
CA PRO A 103 13.09 3.75 -11.45
C PRO A 103 12.13 2.94 -12.32
N VAL A 104 12.65 2.41 -13.43
CA VAL A 104 11.90 1.54 -14.36
C VAL A 104 11.66 0.16 -13.76
N GLU A 105 12.61 -0.33 -12.94
CA GLU A 105 12.49 -1.58 -12.20
C GLU A 105 12.31 -1.31 -10.71
N ASN A 106 11.23 -1.86 -10.14
CA ASN A 106 10.89 -1.70 -8.73
C ASN A 106 10.99 -3.04 -7.98
N ASN A 107 12.07 -3.77 -8.23
CA ASN A 107 12.43 -4.97 -7.50
C ASN A 107 13.43 -4.60 -6.39
N LEU A 108 13.26 -5.16 -5.20
CA LEU A 108 14.12 -4.92 -4.05
C LEU A 108 14.71 -6.23 -3.55
N LEU A 109 16.04 -6.36 -3.62
CA LEU A 109 16.76 -7.41 -2.92
C LEU A 109 16.71 -7.17 -1.40
N PRO A 110 17.00 -8.20 -0.58
CA PRO A 110 17.17 -8.03 0.86
C PRO A 110 18.18 -6.94 1.20
N GLY A 111 17.77 -5.98 2.05
CA GLY A 111 18.58 -4.84 2.49
C GLY A 111 18.60 -3.65 1.54
N GLU A 112 17.95 -3.74 0.37
CA GLU A 112 17.86 -2.61 -0.57
C GLU A 112 16.74 -1.64 -0.21
N GLN A 113 16.89 -0.41 -0.72
CA GLN A 113 15.89 0.64 -0.65
C GLN A 113 15.66 1.27 -2.02
N ILE A 114 14.45 1.75 -2.25
CA ILE A 114 14.05 2.50 -3.44
C ILE A 114 13.23 3.71 -3.03
N ASN A 115 13.39 4.82 -3.77
CA ASN A 115 12.55 6.00 -3.63
C ASN A 115 11.66 6.09 -4.86
N LEU A 116 10.35 6.16 -4.63
CA LEU A 116 9.35 6.30 -5.67
C LEU A 116 8.73 7.69 -5.52
N GLU A 117 8.60 8.42 -6.63
CA GLU A 117 7.95 9.72 -6.67
C GLU A 117 6.76 9.68 -7.63
N PHE A 118 5.65 10.26 -7.20
CA PHE A 118 4.38 10.30 -7.93
C PHE A 118 3.84 11.72 -7.88
N GLY A 119 3.30 12.19 -9.00
CA GLY A 119 2.64 13.49 -9.09
C GLY A 119 1.19 13.29 -9.52
N GLY A 120 0.31 14.14 -9.01
CA GLY A 120 -1.10 14.13 -9.41
C GLY A 120 -1.76 15.46 -9.12
N PHE A 121 -2.94 15.66 -9.67
CA PHE A 121 -3.78 16.81 -9.36
C PHE A 121 -5.23 16.35 -9.16
N ILE A 122 -5.91 16.98 -8.22
CA ILE A 122 -7.35 16.82 -8.03
C ILE A 122 -8.01 18.04 -8.68
N SER A 123 -8.86 17.80 -9.67
CA SER A 123 -9.72 18.84 -10.25
C SER A 123 -10.87 19.16 -9.31
N GLY A 124 -11.35 20.41 -9.31
CA GLY A 124 -12.55 20.77 -8.55
C GLY A 124 -12.35 20.86 -7.04
N ALA A 125 -11.11 21.05 -6.57
CA ALA A 125 -10.73 21.22 -5.16
C ALA A 125 -11.21 22.57 -4.57
N THR A 126 -12.44 22.97 -4.86
CA THR A 126 -13.11 24.19 -4.42
C THR A 126 -13.17 24.35 -2.90
N GLN A 127 -13.01 23.24 -2.16
CA GLN A 127 -13.06 23.19 -0.70
C GLN A 127 -11.68 23.27 -0.06
N VAL A 128 -10.61 23.22 -0.86
CA VAL A 128 -9.23 23.31 -0.38
C VAL A 128 -8.81 24.77 -0.33
N THR A 129 -8.24 25.18 0.80
CA THR A 129 -7.75 26.55 1.01
C THR A 129 -6.30 26.52 1.50
N PRO A 130 -5.49 27.56 1.23
CA PRO A 130 -4.14 27.65 1.78
C PRO A 130 -4.15 27.62 3.32
N GLY A 131 -3.20 26.90 3.93
CA GLY A 131 -3.10 26.70 5.38
C GLY A 131 -3.95 25.56 5.93
N MET A 132 -4.79 24.93 5.11
CA MET A 132 -5.54 23.73 5.48
C MET A 132 -4.59 22.55 5.71
N THR A 133 -4.73 21.84 6.83
CA THR A 133 -3.94 20.64 7.11
C THR A 133 -4.52 19.43 6.39
N VAL A 134 -3.70 18.79 5.56
CA VAL A 134 -4.08 17.61 4.77
C VAL A 134 -3.07 16.49 4.95
N TYR A 135 -3.48 15.26 4.63
CA TYR A 135 -2.59 14.12 4.46
C TYR A 135 -3.13 13.20 3.37
N GLY A 136 -2.26 12.38 2.79
CA GLY A 136 -2.65 11.39 1.79
C GLY A 136 -2.55 9.97 2.35
N ARG A 137 -3.57 9.15 2.08
CA ARG A 137 -3.47 7.70 2.20
C ARG A 137 -3.12 7.11 0.84
N ILE A 138 -2.02 6.38 0.77
CA ILE A 138 -1.45 5.86 -0.46
C ILE A 138 -1.57 4.34 -0.46
N PHE A 139 -2.15 3.79 -1.52
CA PHE A 139 -2.25 2.35 -1.74
C PHE A 139 -1.01 1.84 -2.46
N VAL A 140 -0.23 0.99 -1.79
CA VAL A 140 1.03 0.43 -2.28
C VAL A 140 0.89 -1.07 -2.47
N VAL A 141 1.35 -1.58 -3.61
CA VAL A 141 1.24 -2.99 -3.99
C VAL A 141 2.59 -3.55 -4.43
N TRP A 142 2.74 -4.87 -4.30
CA TRP A 142 3.84 -5.68 -4.83
C TRP A 142 3.31 -7.09 -5.15
N ASP A 143 4.10 -7.93 -5.81
CA ASP A 143 3.60 -9.22 -6.32
C ASP A 143 2.96 -10.14 -5.27
N SER A 144 3.44 -10.09 -4.03
CA SER A 144 2.97 -10.96 -2.94
C SER A 144 2.05 -10.27 -1.94
N GLY A 145 1.72 -8.98 -2.10
CA GLY A 145 0.94 -8.25 -1.10
C GLY A 145 0.67 -6.79 -1.42
N HIS A 146 0.04 -6.13 -0.45
CA HIS A 146 -0.29 -4.71 -0.52
C HIS A 146 -0.38 -4.12 0.88
N THR A 147 -0.33 -2.80 0.98
CA THR A 147 -0.62 -2.06 2.21
C THR A 147 -1.11 -0.66 1.89
N THR A 148 -1.65 0.03 2.89
CA THR A 148 -1.97 1.45 2.81
C THR A 148 -1.12 2.19 3.83
N VAL A 149 -0.45 3.25 3.39
CA VAL A 149 0.35 4.12 4.26
C VAL A 149 -0.18 5.55 4.22
N ALA A 150 -0.05 6.28 5.32
CA ALA A 150 -0.47 7.67 5.41
C ALA A 150 0.76 8.58 5.49
N THR A 151 0.77 9.66 4.70
CA THR A 151 1.77 10.71 4.88
C THR A 151 1.56 11.37 6.25
N PRO A 152 2.61 11.98 6.82
CA PRO A 152 2.43 12.98 7.87
C PRO A 152 1.45 14.08 7.42
N PRO A 153 0.63 14.63 8.32
CA PRO A 153 -0.14 15.83 8.04
C PRO A 153 0.76 17.01 7.69
N ASP A 154 0.38 17.80 6.68
CA ASP A 154 1.10 18.99 6.25
C ASP A 154 0.11 20.07 5.76
N GLU A 155 0.56 21.32 5.72
CA GLU A 155 -0.26 22.45 5.30
C GLU A 155 -0.30 22.61 3.78
N VAL A 156 -1.47 22.94 3.23
CA VAL A 156 -1.61 23.31 1.82
C VAL A 156 -0.96 24.66 1.56
N MET A 157 0.06 24.67 0.71
CA MET A 157 0.75 25.90 0.29
C MET A 157 0.01 26.60 -0.85
N ALA A 158 0.21 27.91 -0.99
CA ALA A 158 -0.21 28.67 -2.16
C ALA A 158 1.01 29.02 -3.03
N THR A 159 0.95 28.71 -4.32
CA THR A 159 1.95 29.14 -5.31
C THR A 159 1.32 30.13 -6.29
N HIS A 160 2.12 31.06 -6.81
CA HIS A 160 1.70 32.11 -7.76
C HIS A 160 2.44 31.95 -9.10
#